data_AF-A0A973CYC8-F1
#
_entry.id   AF-A0A973CYC8-F1
#
_cell.length_a   1.000
_cell.length_b   1.000
_cell.length_c   1.000
_cell.angle_alpha   90.00
_cell.angle_beta   90.00
_cell.angle_gamma   90.00
#
_symmetry.space_group_name_H-M   'P 1'
#
loop_
_entity.id
_entity.type
_entity.pdbx_description
1 polymer ?
#
loop_
_entity_poly.entity_id
_entity_poly.type
_entity_poly.pdbx_seq_one_letter_code
_entity_poly.pdbx_strand_id
1 'polypeptide(L)' 'EEDGNGDGHPDLVTYYGADERVIRVEEDADGDGQLDVVSHYENGRLKRRELLDAGLLEAPESH' A
#
# COMPACT_ATOMS: atom_id res chain seq x y z
N GLU A 1 -1.56 -10.15 14.40
CA GLU A 1 -1.19 -10.57 13.04
C GLU A 1 -0.51 -9.38 12.42
N GLU A 2 0.79 -9.55 12.15
CA GLU A 2 1.64 -8.82 11.21
C GLU A 2 1.80 -7.29 11.41
N ASP A 3 2.29 -6.91 12.60
CA ASP A 3 3.16 -5.73 12.76
C ASP A 3 4.47 -6.02 11.99
N GLY A 4 4.52 -5.61 10.71
CA GLY A 4 5.61 -5.90 9.78
C GLY A 4 6.91 -5.13 10.04
N ASN A 5 6.84 -3.99 10.72
CA ASN A 5 8.01 -3.21 11.06
C ASN A 5 7.81 -2.58 12.43
N GLY A 6 8.70 -2.91 13.37
CA GLY A 6 8.67 -2.43 14.75
C GLY A 6 9.08 -0.95 14.87
N ASP A 7 8.61 -0.09 13.96
CA ASP A 7 8.91 1.34 13.90
C ASP A 7 7.72 2.21 14.37
N GLY A 8 6.55 1.60 14.60
CA GLY A 8 5.37 2.28 15.16
C GLY A 8 4.46 2.95 14.14
N HIS A 9 4.76 2.80 12.85
CA HIS A 9 3.89 3.18 11.73
C HIS A 9 3.54 1.92 10.91
N PRO A 10 2.26 1.63 10.65
CA PRO A 10 1.89 0.45 9.86
C PRO A 10 2.28 0.66 8.40
N ASP A 11 3.27 -0.11 7.92
CA ASP A 11 3.74 -0.08 6.53
C ASP A 11 2.66 -0.55 5.53
N LEU A 12 1.64 -1.28 6.02
CA LEU A 12 0.53 -1.79 5.22
C LEU A 12 -0.79 -1.66 5.97
N VAL A 13 -1.75 -0.95 5.38
CA VAL A 13 -3.11 -0.79 5.92
C VAL A 13 -4.12 -1.36 4.92
N THR A 14 -4.84 -2.40 5.35
CA THR A 14 -5.89 -3.02 4.54
C THR A 14 -7.28 -2.66 5.06
N TYR A 15 -8.12 -2.13 4.17
CA TYR A 15 -9.51 -1.79 4.45
C TYR A 15 -10.44 -2.86 3.89
N TYR A 16 -11.30 -3.36 4.78
CA TYR A 16 -12.34 -4.33 4.45
C TYR A 16 -13.71 -3.66 4.38
N GLY A 17 -14.49 -4.03 3.37
CA GLY A 17 -15.89 -3.63 3.22
C GLY A 17 -16.83 -4.41 4.13
N ALA A 18 -18.13 -4.10 4.03
CA ALA A 18 -19.18 -4.76 4.83
C ALA A 18 -19.30 -6.26 4.55
N ASP A 19 -18.86 -6.71 3.38
CA ASP A 19 -18.82 -8.10 2.93
C ASP A 19 -17.49 -8.81 3.23
N GLU A 20 -16.67 -8.25 4.14
CA GLU A 20 -15.36 -8.79 4.55
C GLU A 20 -14.34 -8.89 3.40
N ARG A 21 -14.62 -8.24 2.27
CA ARG A 21 -13.68 -8.16 1.15
C ARG A 21 -12.84 -6.91 1.24
N VAL A 22 -11.60 -7.04 0.78
CA VAL A 22 -10.71 -5.90 0.61
C VAL A 22 -11.35 -4.92 -0.38
N ILE A 23 -11.44 -3.66 0.03
CA ILE A 23 -11.90 -2.53 -0.80
C ILE A 23 -10.77 -1.54 -1.07
N ARG A 24 -9.76 -1.50 -0.20
CA ARG A 24 -8.61 -0.61 -0.34
C ARG A 24 -7.41 -1.17 0.41
N VAL A 25 -6.23 -1.01 -0.16
CA VAL A 25 -4.95 -1.27 0.49
C VAL A 25 -4.09 -0.03 0.31
N GLU A 26 -3.44 0.35 1.39
CA GLU A 26 -2.55 1.48 1.54
C GLU A 26 -1.19 0.91 1.96
N GLU A 27 -0.12 1.23 1.22
CA GLU A 27 1.22 0.68 1.41
C GLU A 27 2.25 1.83 1.44
N ASP A 28 3.08 1.83 2.47
CA ASP A 28 4.29 2.63 2.66
C ASP A 28 5.47 1.66 2.50
N ALA A 29 6.03 1.63 1.30
CA ALA A 29 7.06 0.69 0.87
C ALA A 29 8.47 1.14 1.26
N ASP A 30 8.72 2.44 1.39
CA ASP A 30 10.01 2.97 1.82
C ASP A 30 10.10 3.31 3.32
N GLY A 31 8.97 3.31 4.02
CA GLY A 31 8.90 3.43 5.48
C GLY A 31 9.20 4.85 5.95
N ASP A 32 9.00 5.86 5.10
CA ASP A 32 9.14 7.26 5.48
C ASP A 32 7.90 7.80 6.23
N GLY A 33 6.86 6.98 6.38
CA GLY A 33 5.60 7.32 7.02
C GLY A 33 4.63 8.05 6.09
N GLN A 34 4.94 8.17 4.79
CA GLN A 34 4.03 8.61 3.74
C GLN A 34 3.53 7.38 2.97
N LEU A 35 2.36 7.52 2.35
CA LEU A 35 1.80 6.44 1.54
C LEU A 35 2.39 6.47 0.14
N ASP A 36 3.00 5.36 -0.28
CA ASP A 36 3.56 5.20 -1.62
C ASP A 36 2.54 4.68 -2.61
N VAL A 37 1.70 3.73 -2.18
CA VAL A 37 0.77 3.02 -3.06
C VAL A 37 -0.61 2.94 -2.44
N VAL A 38 -1.62 3.30 -3.24
CA VAL A 38 -3.03 3.08 -2.90
C VAL A 38 -3.69 2.20 -3.93
N SER A 39 -4.11 1.02 -3.51
CA SER A 39 -4.77 0.02 -4.33
C SER A 39 -6.26 -0.06 -3.96
N HIS A 40 -7.14 0.22 -4.92
CA HIS A 40 -8.58 0.07 -4.76
C HIS A 40 -9.06 -1.26 -5.31
N TYR A 41 -9.87 -1.97 -4.53
CA TYR A 41 -10.41 -3.27 -4.87
C TYR A 41 -11.94 -3.18 -5.00
N GLU A 42 -12.48 -3.85 -6.01
CA GLU A 42 -13.91 -3.95 -6.25
C GLU A 42 -14.26 -5.42 -6.44
N ASN A 43 -15.17 -5.96 -5.62
CA ASN A 43 -15.52 -7.39 -5.62
C ASN A 43 -14.30 -8.33 -5.41
N GLY A 44 -13.29 -7.88 -4.67
CA GLY A 44 -12.05 -8.63 -4.44
C GLY A 44 -11.08 -8.64 -5.63
N ARG A 45 -11.29 -7.77 -6.63
CA ARG A 45 -10.38 -7.59 -7.76
C ARG A 45 -9.78 -6.19 -7.73
N LEU A 46 -8.47 -6.09 -7.98
CA LEU A 46 -7.80 -4.80 -8.11
C LEU A 46 -8.44 -4.01 -9.26
N LYS A 47 -9.01 -2.86 -8.92
CA LYS A 47 -9.70 -1.98 -9.86
C LYS A 47 -8.82 -0.83 -10.33
N ARG A 48 -8.05 -0.28 -9.40
CA ARG A 48 -7.17 0.86 -9.61
C ARG A 48 -6.00 0.74 -8.65
N ARG A 49 -4.82 1.10 -9.13
CA ARG A 49 -3.64 1.32 -8.32
C ARG A 49 -3.13 2.71 -8.60
N GLU A 50 -2.92 3.49 -7.55
CA GLU A 50 -2.38 4.83 -7.58
C GLU A 50 -1.00 4.78 -6.93
N LEU A 51 0.00 5.29 -7.64
CA LEU A 51 1.35 5.46 -7.16
C LEU A 51 1.43 6.91 -6.73
N LEU A 52 1.50 7.13 -5.41
CA LEU A 52 1.55 8.44 -4.79
C LEU A 52 2.99 8.94 -4.72
N ASP A 53 3.93 8.04 -4.46
CA ASP A 53 5.34 8.35 -4.52
C ASP A 53 5.95 7.97 -5.89
N ALA A 54 6.72 8.92 -6.44
CA ALA A 54 7.43 8.76 -7.70
C ALA A 54 8.82 8.17 -7.50
N GLY A 55 9.39 8.23 -6.30
CA GLY A 55 10.63 7.55 -5.91
C GLY A 55 10.51 6.03 -6.01
N LEU A 56 9.32 5.45 -5.79
CA LEU A 56 9.05 4.03 -6.06
C LEU A 56 9.20 3.66 -7.56
N LEU A 57 8.92 4.61 -8.47
CA LEU A 57 9.14 4.44 -9.92
C LEU A 57 10.60 4.70 -10.31
N GLU A 58 11.35 5.44 -9.50
CA GLU A 58 12.78 5.65 -9.66
C GLU A 58 13.56 4.54 -8.96
N ALA A 59 13.30 3.28 -9.31
CA ALA A 59 14.35 2.29 -9.16
C ALA A 59 15.51 2.77 -10.07
N PRO A 60 16.70 3.10 -9.54
CA PRO A 60 17.83 3.36 -10.41
C PRO A 60 18.22 2.02 -11.05
N GLU A 61 17.69 1.74 -12.23
CA GLU A 61 18.45 0.93 -13.16
C GLU A 61 19.72 1.71 -13.50
N SER A 62 20.88 1.14 -13.14
CA SER A 62 22.25 1.66 -13.32
C SER A 62 22.69 2.61 -12.20
N HIS A 63 23.78 2.40 -11.45
CA HIS A 63 25.04 1.70 -11.70
C HIS A 63 25.70 1.37 -10.36
#